data_AF-A0A1H1L6T8-F1
#
_entry.id   AF-A0A1H1L6T8-F1
#
_cell.length_a   1.000
_cell.length_b   1.000
_cell.length_c   1.000
_cell.angle_alpha   90.00
_cell.angle_beta   90.00
_cell.angle_gamma   90.00
#
_symmetry.space_group_name_H-M   'P 1'
#
loop_
_entity.id
_entity.type
_entity.pdbx_description
1 polymer ?
#
loop_
_entity_poly.entity_id
_entity_poly.type
_entity_poly.pdbx_seq_one_letter_code
_entity_poly.pdbx_strand_id
1 'polypeptide(L)'
;MKADWDDAPRRVRAMRKSYFSLSVAIAVGLVIGILFMADRNGWSTYFSRQIAPSTNTNESTAASVSPASAALQRSTPTPEQAFRNDIEQKRQTAYVESARRQTSFNDGNYRPRTDVNTIPSSTASHASAARKPQARQQNLNGSRNVTLRWIDARRSSYWWTGNYRWRDNLIINEDFCANGRHRKGSMEYRTCRKAAKTYLKDQCRAQSAQAYRRMHCLAEGSFRH
;
A
#
# COMPACT_ATOMS: atom_id res chain seq x y z
N MET A 1 12.82 -9.70 4.19
CA MET A 1 13.11 -11.14 4.00
C MET A 1 11.77 -11.87 3.98
N LYS A 2 11.39 -12.55 2.89
CA LYS A 2 10.15 -13.35 2.80
C LYS A 2 10.55 -14.81 2.67
N ALA A 3 10.01 -15.66 3.54
CA ALA A 3 10.23 -17.10 3.50
C ALA A 3 9.47 -17.73 2.31
N ASP A 4 10.10 -18.66 1.61
CA ASP A 4 9.55 -19.38 0.48
C ASP A 4 8.46 -20.33 0.95
N TRP A 5 7.37 -20.40 0.19
CA TRP A 5 6.25 -21.29 0.50
C TRP A 5 6.68 -22.76 0.41
N ASP A 6 7.68 -23.03 -0.44
CA ASP A 6 8.32 -24.34 -0.59
C ASP A 6 9.24 -24.73 0.58
N ASP A 7 9.45 -23.85 1.55
CA ASP A 7 10.12 -24.11 2.83
C ASP A 7 9.13 -24.15 4.00
N ALA A 8 7.83 -23.94 3.77
CA ALA A 8 6.83 -24.05 4.84
C ALA A 8 6.64 -25.52 5.26
N PRO A 9 6.50 -25.81 6.58
CA PRO A 9 6.23 -27.17 7.05
C PRO A 9 4.90 -27.70 6.49
N ARG A 10 4.78 -29.02 6.30
CA ARG A 10 3.65 -29.66 5.59
C ARG A 10 2.27 -29.20 6.09
N ARG A 11 2.10 -28.97 7.40
CA ARG A 11 0.85 -28.47 8.00
C ARG A 11 0.36 -27.16 7.37
N VAL A 12 1.28 -26.29 6.95
CA VAL A 12 0.96 -24.98 6.37
C VAL A 12 0.56 -25.10 4.89
N ARG A 13 1.01 -26.15 4.19
CA ARG A 13 0.66 -26.36 2.77
C ARG A 13 -0.72 -26.98 2.59
N ALA A 14 -1.16 -27.83 3.52
CA ALA A 14 -2.44 -28.53 3.43
C ALA A 14 -3.67 -27.62 3.64
N MET A 15 -3.53 -26.48 4.31
CA MET A 15 -4.68 -25.66 4.68
C MET A 15 -5.26 -24.79 3.54
N ARG A 16 -4.57 -24.56 2.43
CA ARG A 16 -5.01 -23.52 1.48
C ARG A 16 -6.09 -23.93 0.46
N LYS A 17 -6.41 -25.23 0.32
CA LYS A 17 -7.40 -25.69 -0.68
C LYS A 17 -8.84 -25.88 -0.16
N SER A 18 -9.08 -25.82 1.17
CA SER A 18 -10.39 -26.20 1.74
C SER A 18 -11.21 -25.04 2.36
N TYR A 19 -10.57 -23.96 2.83
CA TYR A 19 -11.30 -22.93 3.60
C TYR A 19 -12.04 -21.87 2.77
N PHE A 20 -11.65 -21.65 1.51
CA PHE A 20 -12.33 -20.65 0.69
C PHE A 20 -13.74 -21.09 0.25
N SER A 21 -13.98 -22.39 0.07
CA SER A 21 -15.33 -22.90 -0.24
C SER A 21 -16.24 -22.96 0.99
N LEU A 22 -15.70 -23.37 2.15
CA LEU A 22 -16.48 -23.49 3.38
C LEU A 22 -16.89 -22.11 3.95
N SER A 23 -16.01 -21.10 3.87
CA SER A 23 -16.31 -19.76 4.37
C SER A 23 -17.39 -19.04 3.56
N VAL A 24 -17.44 -19.25 2.24
CA VAL A 24 -18.46 -18.66 1.37
C VAL A 24 -19.83 -19.29 1.64
N ALA A 25 -19.89 -20.62 1.85
CA ALA A 25 -21.14 -21.30 2.17
C ALA A 25 -21.73 -20.83 3.51
N ILE A 26 -20.90 -20.63 4.54
CA ILE A 26 -21.35 -20.12 5.85
C ILE A 26 -21.88 -18.69 5.74
N ALA A 27 -21.17 -17.82 5.01
CA ALA A 27 -21.60 -16.43 4.84
C ALA A 27 -22.94 -16.31 4.10
N VAL A 28 -23.12 -17.07 3.02
CA VAL A 28 -24.38 -17.10 2.26
C VAL A 28 -25.53 -17.68 3.11
N GLY A 29 -25.26 -18.75 3.88
CA GLY A 29 -26.25 -19.34 4.78
C GLY A 29 -26.74 -18.37 5.87
N LEU A 30 -25.85 -17.58 6.45
CA LEU A 30 -26.23 -16.57 7.46
C LEU A 30 -27.10 -15.47 6.87
N VAL A 31 -26.77 -14.95 5.67
CA VAL A 31 -27.56 -13.89 5.04
C VAL A 31 -28.96 -14.39 4.67
N ILE A 32 -29.08 -15.60 4.11
CA ILE A 32 -30.37 -16.20 3.77
C ILE A 32 -31.18 -16.49 5.04
N GLY A 33 -30.54 -17.00 6.10
CA GLY A 33 -31.20 -17.27 7.38
C GLY A 33 -31.76 -16.01 8.07
N ILE A 34 -31.02 -14.90 8.01
CA ILE A 34 -31.47 -13.61 8.56
C ILE A 34 -32.67 -13.07 7.76
N LEU A 35 -32.63 -13.14 6.43
CA LEU A 35 -33.75 -12.70 5.57
C LEU A 35 -35.00 -13.55 5.81
N PHE A 36 -34.86 -14.87 5.96
CA PHE A 36 -35.98 -15.77 6.22
C PHE A 36 -36.60 -15.57 7.62
N MET A 37 -35.78 -15.27 8.63
CA MET A 37 -36.27 -14.90 9.97
C MET A 37 -36.96 -13.52 9.99
N ALA A 38 -36.45 -12.55 9.22
CA ALA A 38 -37.02 -11.21 9.14
C ALA A 38 -38.43 -11.20 8.53
N ASP A 39 -38.68 -12.07 7.54
CA ASP A 39 -39.97 -12.20 6.87
C ASP A 39 -41.02 -12.91 7.76
N ARG A 40 -40.57 -13.88 8.57
CA ARG A 40 -41.46 -14.68 9.44
C ARG A 40 -41.83 -14.00 10.77
N ASN A 41 -40.96 -13.11 11.27
CA ASN A 41 -41.14 -12.43 12.56
C ASN A 41 -41.57 -10.94 12.44
N GLY A 42 -41.88 -10.45 11.24
CA GLY A 42 -42.50 -9.12 11.05
C GLY A 42 -41.60 -7.90 11.38
N TRP A 43 -40.28 -8.08 11.41
CA TRP A 43 -39.33 -7.02 11.80
C TRP A 43 -39.15 -5.89 10.77
N SER A 44 -39.64 -6.05 9.54
CA SER A 44 -39.60 -5.01 8.50
C SER A 44 -40.37 -3.73 8.89
N THR A 45 -41.30 -3.82 9.84
CA THR A 45 -42.14 -2.70 10.28
C THR A 45 -41.45 -1.77 11.29
N TYR A 46 -40.41 -2.23 12.00
CA TYR A 46 -39.71 -1.42 13.00
C TYR A 46 -38.86 -0.31 12.37
N PHE A 47 -38.26 -0.55 11.20
CA PHE A 47 -37.48 0.46 10.48
C PHE A 47 -38.35 1.59 9.90
N SER A 48 -39.63 1.30 9.60
CA SER A 48 -40.54 2.32 9.06
C SER A 48 -41.04 3.31 10.12
N ARG A 49 -40.97 2.98 11.42
CA ARG A 49 -41.41 3.88 12.51
C ARG A 49 -40.38 4.94 12.91
N GLN A 50 -39.11 4.82 12.51
CA GLN A 50 -38.07 5.80 12.86
C GLN A 50 -37.95 6.98 11.88
N ILE A 51 -38.77 7.02 10.81
CA ILE A 51 -38.71 8.08 9.78
C ILE A 51 -39.92 9.03 9.86
N ALA A 52 -40.85 8.83 10.80
CA ALA A 52 -41.96 9.77 11.00
C ALA A 52 -41.49 11.00 11.80
N PRO A 53 -41.56 12.24 11.27
CA PRO A 53 -41.22 13.44 12.01
C PRO A 53 -42.25 13.71 13.10
N SER A 54 -41.78 13.86 14.35
CA SER A 54 -42.59 14.27 15.48
C SER A 54 -43.07 15.71 15.30
N THR A 55 -44.37 15.90 15.09
CA THR A 55 -45.05 17.19 15.15
C THR A 55 -45.12 17.69 16.59
N ASN A 56 -44.69 18.93 16.79
CA ASN A 56 -44.77 19.67 18.06
C ASN A 56 -46.19 19.75 18.61
N THR A 57 -46.36 19.64 19.92
CA THR A 57 -47.49 20.24 20.63
C THR A 57 -47.00 20.69 22.00
N ASN A 58 -46.99 22.01 22.17
CA ASN A 58 -46.75 22.72 23.41
C ASN A 58 -47.91 22.49 24.37
N GLU A 59 -47.63 22.15 25.64
CA GLU A 59 -48.52 22.55 26.74
C GLU A 59 -47.70 22.74 28.01
N SER A 60 -47.43 24.01 28.29
CA SER A 60 -46.79 24.52 29.49
C SER A 60 -47.89 24.86 30.48
N THR A 61 -47.91 24.25 31.67
CA THR A 61 -48.74 24.73 32.78
C THR A 61 -47.88 24.92 34.02
N ALA A 62 -48.05 26.08 34.64
CA ALA A 62 -47.14 26.75 35.54
C ALA A 62 -47.55 26.66 37.03
N ALA A 63 -46.56 26.81 37.91
CA ALA A 63 -46.62 27.44 39.25
C ALA A 63 -45.13 27.63 39.69
N SER A 64 -44.50 28.79 39.89
CA SER A 64 -44.82 30.11 40.49
C SER A 64 -45.12 29.99 42.00
N VAL A 65 -44.47 30.63 42.98
CA VAL A 65 -43.51 31.78 43.11
C VAL A 65 -42.80 31.59 44.49
N SER A 66 -41.61 32.15 44.84
CA SER A 66 -41.41 33.51 45.42
C SER A 66 -40.15 33.55 46.34
N PRO A 67 -39.59 34.71 46.76
CA PRO A 67 -38.52 35.41 46.00
C PRO A 67 -37.44 36.09 46.92
N ALA A 68 -36.73 37.06 46.31
CA ALA A 68 -35.86 38.12 46.86
C ALA A 68 -34.35 37.83 46.79
N SER A 69 -33.52 38.69 46.19
CA SER A 69 -33.52 40.15 46.26
C SER A 69 -33.01 40.83 44.97
N ALA A 70 -33.53 42.04 44.73
CA ALA A 70 -33.25 42.90 43.58
C ALA A 70 -31.96 43.71 43.75
N ALA A 71 -31.27 43.98 42.63
CA ALA A 71 -30.42 45.16 42.48
C ALA A 71 -30.36 45.59 41.00
N LEU A 72 -30.70 46.86 40.75
CA LEU A 72 -30.55 47.57 39.47
C LEU A 72 -29.15 47.37 38.87
N GLN A 73 -29.04 47.18 37.55
CA GLN A 73 -27.96 47.80 36.75
C GLN A 73 -28.11 47.60 35.23
N ARG A 74 -28.32 48.74 34.55
CA ARG A 74 -27.67 49.16 33.29
C ARG A 74 -27.67 48.13 32.15
N SER A 75 -28.56 48.33 31.18
CA SER A 75 -28.65 47.54 29.94
C SER A 75 -27.37 47.66 29.11
N THR A 76 -26.40 46.80 29.38
CA THR A 76 -25.26 46.55 28.50
C THR A 76 -25.81 45.93 27.22
N PRO A 77 -25.49 46.46 26.01
CA PRO A 77 -25.96 45.84 24.78
C PRO A 77 -25.50 44.39 24.76
N THR A 78 -26.45 43.47 24.55
CA THR A 78 -26.15 42.05 24.41
C THR A 78 -25.05 41.87 23.36
N PRO A 79 -24.13 40.91 23.53
CA PRO A 79 -22.99 40.72 22.64
C PRO A 79 -23.40 40.59 21.16
N GLU A 80 -24.59 40.09 20.89
CA GLU A 80 -25.16 40.04 19.54
C GLU A 80 -25.46 41.43 18.95
N GLN A 81 -25.95 42.38 19.74
CA GLN A 81 -26.19 43.76 19.29
C GLN A 81 -24.86 44.50 19.05
N ALA A 82 -23.86 44.29 19.92
CA ALA A 82 -22.53 44.83 19.70
C ALA A 82 -21.89 44.29 18.42
N PHE A 83 -22.08 43.00 18.14
CA PHE A 83 -21.63 42.36 16.91
C PHE A 83 -22.33 42.93 15.67
N ARG A 84 -23.66 43.09 15.70
CA ARG A 84 -24.42 43.66 14.58
C ARG A 84 -23.96 45.10 14.25
N ASN A 85 -23.74 45.91 15.28
CA ASN A 85 -23.28 47.29 15.11
C ASN A 85 -21.85 47.35 14.52
N ASP A 86 -20.95 46.45 14.93
CA ASP A 86 -19.59 46.33 14.36
C ASP A 86 -19.63 45.93 12.87
N ILE A 87 -20.51 44.99 12.50
CA ILE A 87 -20.70 44.58 11.10
C ILE A 87 -21.20 45.77 10.25
N GLU A 88 -22.17 46.52 10.74
CA GLU A 88 -22.71 47.68 10.02
C GLU A 88 -21.66 48.79 9.87
N GLN A 89 -20.90 49.07 10.92
CA GLN A 89 -19.84 50.08 10.89
C GLN A 89 -18.73 49.69 9.91
N LYS A 90 -18.32 48.41 9.88
CA LYS A 90 -17.35 47.88 8.90
C LYS A 90 -17.85 47.96 7.46
N ARG A 91 -19.16 47.78 7.24
CA ARG A 91 -19.74 47.88 5.90
C ARG A 91 -19.73 49.33 5.38
N GLN A 92 -19.99 50.30 6.26
CA GLN A 92 -19.93 51.72 5.90
C GLN A 92 -18.50 52.19 5.61
N THR A 93 -17.51 51.76 6.40
CA THR A 93 -16.10 52.10 6.14
C THR A 93 -15.57 51.43 4.87
N ALA A 94 -15.97 50.19 4.59
CA ALA A 94 -15.62 49.52 3.34
C ALA A 94 -16.17 50.23 2.09
N TYR A 95 -17.39 50.80 2.17
CA TYR A 95 -17.95 51.57 1.07
C TYR A 95 -17.13 52.84 0.78
N VAL A 96 -16.77 53.59 1.83
CA VAL A 96 -15.95 54.80 1.71
C VAL A 96 -14.54 54.49 1.23
N GLU A 97 -13.94 53.36 1.66
CA GLU A 97 -12.60 52.97 1.23
C GLU A 97 -12.58 52.41 -0.21
N SER A 98 -13.65 51.73 -0.64
CA SER A 98 -13.79 51.29 -2.03
C SER A 98 -13.94 52.46 -3.01
N ALA A 99 -14.55 53.57 -2.58
CA ALA A 99 -14.66 54.79 -3.38
C ALA A 99 -13.33 55.58 -3.48
N ARG A 100 -12.37 55.35 -2.56
CA ARG A 100 -11.07 56.05 -2.50
C ARG A 100 -9.92 55.28 -3.14
N ARG A 101 -10.08 53.98 -3.43
CA ARG A 101 -9.08 53.18 -4.17
C ARG A 101 -9.33 53.24 -5.67
N GLN A 102 -8.51 54.06 -6.32
CA GLN A 102 -8.50 54.36 -7.75
C GLN A 102 -7.97 53.19 -8.61
N THR A 103 -8.59 52.02 -8.53
CA THR A 103 -8.44 50.94 -9.53
C THR A 103 -9.76 50.20 -9.69
N SER A 104 -10.65 50.70 -10.56
CA SER A 104 -11.75 49.88 -11.05
C SER A 104 -11.16 48.73 -11.88
N PHE A 105 -11.07 47.54 -11.30
CA PHE A 105 -10.72 46.34 -12.04
C PHE A 105 -11.91 46.01 -12.97
N ASN A 106 -11.74 46.26 -14.26
CA ASN A 106 -12.66 45.89 -15.32
C ASN A 106 -11.91 44.94 -16.27
N ASP A 107 -12.57 43.86 -16.69
CA ASP A 107 -12.05 42.84 -17.61
C ASP A 107 -11.56 43.44 -18.94
N GLY A 108 -12.01 44.63 -19.32
CA GLY A 108 -11.52 45.37 -20.49
C GLY A 108 -10.12 46.00 -20.33
N ASN A 109 -9.59 46.13 -19.11
CA ASN A 109 -8.29 46.77 -18.84
C ASN A 109 -7.20 45.78 -18.36
N TYR A 110 -7.50 44.49 -18.29
CA TYR A 110 -6.50 43.47 -17.97
C TYR A 110 -6.02 42.79 -19.26
N ARG A 111 -4.79 43.11 -19.69
CA ARG A 111 -4.08 42.33 -20.70
C ARG A 111 -2.92 41.58 -20.03
N PRO A 112 -3.00 40.23 -19.89
CA PRO A 112 -1.91 39.48 -19.31
C PRO A 112 -0.67 39.58 -20.20
N ARG A 113 0.47 39.87 -19.58
CA ARG A 113 1.79 39.90 -20.22
C ARG A 113 2.27 38.47 -20.48
N THR A 114 2.57 38.12 -21.73
CA THR A 114 3.01 36.77 -22.15
C THR A 114 4.50 36.53 -22.00
N ASP A 115 5.25 37.55 -21.59
CA ASP A 115 6.71 37.62 -21.63
C ASP A 115 7.42 37.31 -20.29
N VAL A 116 6.68 37.00 -19.23
CA VAL A 116 7.22 37.07 -17.87
C VAL A 116 7.94 35.80 -17.37
N ASN A 117 7.85 34.63 -18.02
CA ASN A 117 8.47 33.40 -17.48
C ASN A 117 9.01 32.41 -18.53
N THR A 118 9.91 32.84 -19.40
CA THR A 118 10.69 31.89 -20.23
C THR A 118 12.18 32.03 -19.94
N ILE A 119 12.67 31.16 -19.05
CA ILE A 119 14.11 30.93 -18.87
C ILE A 119 14.54 30.00 -20.01
N PRO A 120 15.52 30.36 -20.86
CA PRO A 120 15.99 29.45 -21.90
C PRO A 120 16.64 28.23 -21.23
N SER A 121 16.12 27.04 -21.53
CA SER A 121 16.72 25.78 -21.08
C SER A 121 18.12 25.65 -21.69
N SER A 122 19.14 25.40 -20.88
CA SER A 122 20.48 25.12 -21.41
C SER A 122 20.42 23.91 -22.34
N THR A 123 20.99 24.03 -23.54
CA THR A 123 21.11 22.92 -24.46
C THR A 123 22.02 21.86 -23.83
N ALA A 124 21.43 20.79 -23.31
CA ALA A 124 22.18 19.62 -22.92
C ALA A 124 22.83 19.04 -24.18
N SER A 125 24.16 19.16 -24.29
CA SER A 125 24.91 18.37 -25.26
C SER A 125 24.70 16.90 -24.91
N HIS A 126 23.82 16.24 -25.66
CA HIS A 126 23.68 14.80 -25.61
C HIS A 126 25.00 14.20 -26.12
N ALA A 127 25.92 13.93 -25.20
CA ALA A 127 27.02 13.03 -25.48
C ALA A 127 26.38 11.73 -25.94
N SER A 128 26.52 11.43 -27.23
CA SER A 128 26.12 10.15 -27.80
C SER A 128 26.94 9.08 -27.10
N ALA A 129 26.39 8.51 -26.03
CA ALA A 129 26.96 7.35 -25.37
C ALA A 129 27.14 6.28 -26.45
N ALA A 130 28.40 5.94 -26.73
CA ALA A 130 28.73 4.86 -27.65
C ALA A 130 27.90 3.64 -27.23
N ARG A 131 26.96 3.22 -28.10
CA ARG A 131 26.19 2.01 -27.88
C ARG A 131 27.21 0.89 -27.79
N LYS A 132 27.45 0.39 -26.57
CA LYS A 132 28.20 -0.86 -26.38
C LYS A 132 27.55 -1.88 -27.30
N PRO A 133 28.32 -2.58 -28.16
CA PRO A 133 27.76 -3.61 -29.01
C PRO A 133 26.99 -4.56 -28.08
N GLN A 134 25.68 -4.70 -28.30
CA GLN A 134 24.89 -5.70 -27.62
C GLN A 134 25.52 -7.04 -28.01
N ALA A 135 26.37 -7.56 -27.11
CA ALA A 135 26.94 -8.88 -27.25
C ALA A 135 25.75 -9.81 -27.50
N ARG A 136 25.74 -10.41 -28.70
CA ARG A 136 24.74 -11.37 -29.15
C ARG A 136 24.51 -12.32 -27.98
N GLN A 137 23.31 -12.30 -27.39
CA GLN A 137 23.03 -13.14 -26.23
C GLN A 137 23.15 -14.58 -26.72
N GLN A 138 24.28 -15.21 -26.41
CA GLN A 138 24.45 -16.63 -26.66
C GLN A 138 23.41 -17.32 -25.79
N ASN A 139 22.52 -18.11 -26.39
CA ASN A 139 21.60 -18.94 -25.62
C ASN A 139 22.42 -20.08 -25.02
N LEU A 140 22.94 -19.86 -23.82
CA LEU A 140 23.68 -20.88 -23.09
C LEU A 140 22.70 -21.95 -22.63
N ASN A 141 22.96 -23.18 -23.04
CA ASN A 141 22.24 -24.37 -22.62
C ASN A 141 23.27 -25.40 -22.14
N GLY A 142 22.99 -26.08 -21.03
CA GLY A 142 23.90 -27.10 -20.51
C GLY A 142 23.56 -27.58 -19.11
N SER A 143 24.46 -28.38 -18.56
CA SER A 143 24.37 -28.92 -17.21
C SER A 143 25.75 -29.04 -16.58
N ARG A 144 25.85 -28.87 -15.27
CA ARG A 144 27.11 -28.99 -14.54
C ARG A 144 26.89 -29.67 -13.19
N ASN A 145 27.82 -30.55 -12.85
CA ASN A 145 27.92 -31.12 -11.50
C ASN A 145 28.57 -30.11 -10.56
N VAL A 146 28.03 -30.00 -9.35
CA VAL A 146 28.47 -29.03 -8.35
C VAL A 146 28.56 -29.68 -6.98
N THR A 147 29.59 -29.27 -6.24
CA THR A 147 29.72 -29.54 -4.82
C THR A 147 29.38 -28.26 -4.07
N LEU A 148 28.30 -28.31 -3.31
CA LEU A 148 27.82 -27.23 -2.46
C LEU A 148 28.40 -27.38 -1.06
N ARG A 149 28.86 -26.26 -0.50
CA ARG A 149 29.42 -26.20 0.85
C ARG A 149 28.60 -25.22 1.68
N TRP A 150 28.26 -25.61 2.90
CA TRP A 150 27.69 -24.72 3.91
C TRP A 150 28.47 -24.85 5.21
N ILE A 151 28.70 -23.73 5.88
CA ILE A 151 29.28 -23.68 7.21
C ILE A 151 28.23 -23.05 8.11
N ASP A 152 27.85 -23.74 9.17
CA ASP A 152 26.92 -23.19 10.15
C ASP A 152 27.61 -22.22 11.13
N ALA A 153 26.81 -21.58 11.99
CA ALA A 153 27.34 -20.66 13.01
C ALA A 153 28.26 -21.36 14.03
N ARG A 154 28.19 -22.69 14.15
CA ARG A 154 29.01 -23.52 15.04
C ARG A 154 30.27 -24.04 14.34
N ARG A 155 30.54 -23.59 13.10
CA ARG A 155 31.65 -24.01 12.24
C ARG A 155 31.59 -25.47 11.78
N SER A 156 30.43 -26.14 11.91
CA SER A 156 30.24 -27.45 11.29
C SER A 156 30.09 -27.27 9.78
N SER A 157 30.87 -28.03 9.03
CA SER A 157 30.85 -28.01 7.57
C SER A 157 29.97 -29.13 7.02
N TYR A 158 29.10 -28.77 6.09
CA TYR A 158 28.21 -29.69 5.39
C TYR A 158 28.47 -29.59 3.89
N TRP A 159 28.33 -30.72 3.22
CA TRP A 159 28.62 -30.87 1.80
C TRP A 159 27.47 -31.57 1.11
N TRP A 160 27.10 -31.08 -0.06
CA TRP A 160 26.13 -31.73 -0.94
C TRP A 160 26.69 -31.79 -2.34
N THR A 161 26.53 -32.94 -2.97
CA THR A 161 26.78 -33.10 -4.39
C THR A 161 25.45 -33.04 -5.13
N GLY A 162 25.44 -32.32 -6.24
CA GLY A 162 24.27 -32.19 -7.09
C GLY A 162 24.67 -31.81 -8.49
N ASN A 163 23.68 -31.65 -9.35
CA ASN A 163 23.85 -31.08 -10.67
C ASN A 163 22.77 -30.04 -10.90
N TYR A 164 23.09 -29.02 -11.67
CA TYR A 164 22.11 -28.04 -12.10
C TYR A 164 22.18 -27.87 -13.61
N ARG A 165 21.05 -27.51 -14.17
CA ARG A 165 20.91 -27.23 -15.60
C ARG A 165 20.65 -25.74 -15.81
N TRP A 166 21.03 -25.26 -16.97
CA TRP A 166 20.64 -23.94 -17.44
C TRP A 166 20.05 -24.04 -18.84
N ARG A 167 19.00 -23.25 -19.07
CA ARG A 167 18.31 -23.10 -20.36
C ARG A 167 18.09 -21.63 -20.62
N ASP A 168 18.41 -21.18 -21.83
CA ASP A 168 18.19 -19.80 -22.27
C ASP A 168 18.79 -18.77 -21.30
N ASN A 169 20.03 -19.02 -20.84
CA ASN A 169 20.74 -18.19 -19.87
C ASN A 169 20.12 -18.14 -18.45
N LEU A 170 19.18 -19.03 -18.13
CA LEU A 170 18.56 -19.15 -16.82
C LEU A 170 18.95 -20.47 -16.16
N ILE A 171 19.49 -20.42 -14.94
CA ILE A 171 19.74 -21.61 -14.14
C ILE A 171 18.42 -22.07 -13.50
N ILE A 172 18.17 -23.39 -13.56
CA ILE A 172 17.05 -24.02 -12.89
C ILE A 172 17.45 -24.29 -11.43
N ASN A 173 16.99 -23.42 -10.53
CA ASN A 173 17.37 -23.45 -9.12
C ASN A 173 16.92 -24.72 -8.37
N GLU A 174 15.91 -25.41 -8.87
CA GLU A 174 15.35 -26.61 -8.26
C GLU A 174 16.29 -27.82 -8.35
N ASP A 175 17.12 -27.85 -9.39
CA ASP A 175 17.98 -29.01 -9.71
C ASP A 175 19.09 -29.19 -8.67
N PHE A 176 19.60 -28.10 -8.08
CA PHE A 176 20.72 -28.12 -7.13
C PHE A 176 20.54 -29.13 -5.97
N CYS A 177 19.31 -29.24 -5.46
CA CYS A 177 18.96 -30.07 -4.32
C CYS A 177 17.90 -31.13 -4.68
N ALA A 178 17.68 -31.41 -5.97
CA ALA A 178 16.70 -32.39 -6.42
C ALA A 178 17.20 -33.84 -6.28
N ASN A 179 18.50 -34.05 -6.47
CA ASN A 179 19.08 -35.39 -6.63
C ASN A 179 19.70 -35.97 -5.35
N GLY A 180 19.50 -35.32 -4.20
CA GLY A 180 19.98 -35.80 -2.92
C GLY A 180 19.08 -36.86 -2.28
N ARG A 181 19.58 -37.54 -1.24
CA ARG A 181 18.77 -38.44 -0.38
C ARG A 181 17.73 -37.70 0.47
N HIS A 182 17.77 -36.36 0.49
CA HIS A 182 16.89 -35.53 1.29
C HIS A 182 15.58 -35.21 0.56
N ARG A 183 14.47 -35.30 1.30
CA ARG A 183 13.13 -34.97 0.78
C ARG A 183 12.90 -33.46 0.78
N LYS A 184 12.21 -32.93 -0.23
CA LYS A 184 11.77 -31.51 -0.27
C LYS A 184 11.11 -31.13 1.07
N GLY A 185 11.57 -30.04 1.67
CA GLY A 185 11.09 -29.51 2.96
C GLY A 185 11.73 -30.10 4.23
N SER A 186 12.61 -31.10 4.11
CA SER A 186 13.43 -31.59 5.23
C SER A 186 14.44 -30.54 5.69
N MET A 187 14.99 -30.70 6.90
CA MET A 187 16.04 -29.79 7.39
C MET A 187 17.27 -29.81 6.48
N GLU A 188 17.64 -30.99 5.95
CA GLU A 188 18.74 -31.15 4.99
C GLU A 188 18.47 -30.46 3.65
N TYR A 189 17.23 -30.47 3.17
CA TYR A 189 16.87 -29.76 1.94
C TYR A 189 17.03 -28.24 2.11
N ARG A 190 16.63 -27.70 3.27
CA ARG A 190 16.77 -26.27 3.59
C ARG A 190 18.25 -25.87 3.67
N THR A 191 19.08 -26.68 4.31
CA THR A 191 20.53 -26.42 4.39
C THR A 191 21.20 -26.55 3.03
N CYS A 192 20.79 -27.51 2.20
CA CYS A 192 21.23 -27.59 0.80
C CYS A 192 20.85 -26.33 -0.01
N ARG A 193 19.61 -25.84 0.11
CA ARG A 193 19.17 -24.59 -0.54
C ARG A 193 20.00 -23.38 -0.10
N LYS A 194 20.36 -23.29 1.19
CA LYS A 194 21.28 -22.25 1.69
C LYS A 194 22.66 -22.37 1.06
N ALA A 195 23.20 -23.60 0.98
CA ALA A 195 24.49 -23.89 0.35
C ALA A 195 24.50 -23.54 -1.16
N ALA A 196 23.41 -23.84 -1.87
CA ALA A 196 23.24 -23.50 -3.29
C ALA A 196 23.28 -21.98 -3.52
N LYS A 197 22.62 -21.22 -2.66
CA LYS A 197 22.59 -19.75 -2.78
C LYS A 197 23.94 -19.11 -2.49
N THR A 198 24.69 -19.62 -1.50
CA THR A 198 26.07 -19.16 -1.27
C THR A 198 26.97 -19.50 -2.45
N TYR A 199 26.84 -20.70 -3.02
CA TYR A 199 27.57 -21.08 -4.23
C TYR A 199 27.26 -20.12 -5.40
N LEU A 200 25.99 -19.82 -5.67
CA LEU A 200 25.59 -18.89 -6.73
C LEU A 200 26.15 -17.48 -6.49
N LYS A 201 26.14 -17.00 -5.25
CA LYS A 201 26.75 -15.73 -4.86
C LYS A 201 28.25 -15.70 -5.13
N ASP A 202 28.95 -16.77 -4.81
CA ASP A 202 30.40 -16.89 -5.04
C ASP A 202 30.71 -16.95 -6.53
N GLN A 203 29.95 -17.73 -7.32
CA GLN A 203 30.10 -17.78 -8.77
C GLN A 203 29.78 -16.44 -9.44
N CYS A 204 28.77 -15.71 -8.96
CA CYS A 204 28.44 -14.37 -9.44
C CYS A 204 29.59 -13.36 -9.23
N ARG A 205 30.46 -13.58 -8.23
CA ARG A 205 31.64 -12.75 -7.95
C ARG A 205 32.88 -13.23 -8.68
N ALA A 206 33.10 -14.54 -8.73
CA ALA A 206 34.32 -15.15 -9.25
C ALA A 206 34.31 -15.27 -10.79
N GLN A 207 33.15 -15.27 -11.44
CA GLN A 207 33.06 -15.57 -12.87
C GLN A 207 33.55 -14.41 -13.74
N SER A 208 34.54 -14.68 -14.59
CA SER A 208 35.13 -13.71 -15.51
C SER A 208 34.27 -13.50 -16.77
N ALA A 209 33.64 -14.57 -17.27
CA ALA A 209 32.79 -14.49 -18.45
C ALA A 209 31.46 -13.79 -18.12
N GLN A 210 31.22 -12.63 -18.74
CA GLN A 210 30.08 -11.76 -18.41
C GLN A 210 28.71 -12.45 -18.58
N ALA A 211 28.56 -13.32 -19.59
CA ALA A 211 27.34 -14.09 -19.81
C ALA A 211 27.05 -15.07 -18.66
N TYR A 212 28.05 -15.87 -18.27
CA TYR A 212 27.93 -16.79 -17.13
C TYR A 212 27.76 -16.04 -15.82
N ARG A 213 28.45 -14.91 -15.62
CA ARG A 213 28.31 -14.09 -14.43
C ARG A 213 26.88 -13.59 -14.29
N ARG A 214 26.31 -13.01 -15.35
CA ARG A 214 24.91 -12.54 -15.37
C ARG A 214 23.94 -13.67 -15.04
N MET A 215 24.11 -14.84 -15.64
CA MET A 215 23.29 -16.02 -15.37
C MET A 215 23.34 -16.43 -13.88
N HIS A 216 24.52 -16.50 -13.27
CA HIS A 216 24.64 -16.86 -11.84
C HIS A 216 24.07 -15.77 -10.91
N CYS A 217 24.25 -14.49 -11.24
CA CYS A 217 23.70 -13.40 -10.44
C CYS A 217 22.16 -13.34 -10.52
N LEU A 218 21.58 -13.60 -11.70
CA LEU A 218 20.12 -13.71 -11.86
C LEU A 218 19.57 -14.93 -11.10
N ALA A 219 20.29 -16.05 -11.14
CA ALA A 219 19.95 -17.24 -10.38
C ALA A 219 19.97 -16.97 -8.87
N GLU A 220 20.99 -16.28 -8.36
CA GLU A 220 21.10 -15.88 -6.96
C GLU A 220 19.93 -14.98 -6.51
N GLY A 221 19.59 -13.97 -7.32
CA GLY A 221 18.48 -13.06 -7.02
C GLY A 221 17.10 -13.71 -7.12
N SER A 222 16.94 -14.71 -8.00
CA SER A 222 15.71 -15.51 -8.11
C SER A 222 15.62 -16.65 -7.08
N PHE A 223 16.71 -16.93 -6.35
CA PHE A 223 16.76 -18.00 -5.37
C PHE A 223 15.98 -17.63 -4.11
N ARG A 224 14.79 -18.22 -3.98
CA ARG A 224 13.95 -18.05 -2.79
C ARG A 224 14.37 -19.04 -1.70
N HIS A 225 14.28 -18.63 -0.43
CA HIS A 225 14.54 -19.48 0.74
C HIS A 225 13.30 -19.53 1.58
#